data_AF-R4VHE8-F1
#
_entry.id   AF-R4VHE8-F1
#
_cell.length_a   1.000
_cell.length_b   1.000
_cell.length_c   1.000
_cell.angle_alpha   90.00
_cell.angle_beta   90.00
_cell.angle_gamma   90.00
#
_symmetry.space_group_name_H-M   'P 1'
#
loop_
_entity.id
_entity.type
_entity.pdbx_description
1 polymer ?
#
loop_
_entity_poly.entity_id
_entity_poly.type
_entity_poly.pdbx_seq_one_letter_code
_entity_poly.pdbx_strand_id
1 'polypeptide(L)' 'MANPITIDGKEYDLDTLSEAAKSQLTNIQITDQEIARLQQRLAIAQTARQAYARALQGELPADA' A
#
# COMPACT_ATOMS: atom_id res chain seq x y z
N MET A 1 15.17 -4.93 27.40
CA MET A 1 14.26 -3.77 27.32
C MET A 1 13.25 -4.16 26.26
N ALA A 2 12.00 -4.40 26.66
CA ALA A 2 10.94 -4.77 25.72
C ALA A 2 10.61 -3.59 24.81
N ASN A 3 10.47 -3.82 23.50
CA ASN A 3 9.94 -2.83 22.58
C ASN A 3 8.41 -3.03 22.50
N PRO A 4 7.59 -2.21 23.20
CA PRO A 4 6.16 -2.35 23.14
C PRO A 4 5.67 -2.07 21.71
N ILE A 5 4.77 -2.92 21.22
CA ILE A 5 4.05 -2.68 19.96
C ILE A 5 2.63 -2.26 20.27
N THR A 6 2.13 -1.30 19.52
CA THR A 6 0.74 -0.86 19.64
C THR A 6 -0.11 -1.61 18.62
N ILE A 7 -1.07 -2.41 19.11
CA ILE A 7 -2.07 -3.08 18.28
C ILE A 7 -3.43 -2.57 18.75
N ASP A 8 -4.24 -2.02 17.83
CA ASP A 8 -5.56 -1.44 18.12
C ASP A 8 -5.57 -0.40 19.27
N GLY A 9 -4.51 0.41 19.36
CA GLY A 9 -4.37 1.44 20.38
C GLY A 9 -4.01 0.92 21.79
N LYS A 10 -3.72 -0.37 21.93
CA LYS A 10 -3.20 -0.97 23.17
C LYS A 10 -1.73 -1.34 23.00
N GLU A 11 -0.93 -1.02 24.01
CA GLU A 11 0.46 -1.45 24.07
C GLU A 11 0.54 -2.90 24.54
N TYR A 12 1.28 -3.71 23.77
CA TYR A 12 1.64 -5.07 24.13
C TYR A 12 3.14 -5.18 24.16
N ASP A 13 3.67 -5.84 25.19
CA ASP A 13 5.05 -6.27 25.19
C ASP A 13 5.20 -7.41 24.18
N LEU A 14 6.07 -7.22 23.18
CA LEU A 14 6.38 -8.20 22.14
C LEU A 14 6.77 -9.56 22.73
N ASP A 15 7.46 -9.56 23.87
CA ASP A 15 7.93 -10.77 24.53
C ASP A 15 6.79 -11.56 25.21
N THR A 16 5.66 -10.88 25.48
CA THR A 16 4.46 -11.49 26.08
C THR A 16 3.49 -12.08 25.06
N LEU A 17 3.72 -11.83 23.77
CA LEU A 17 2.89 -12.36 22.69
C LEU A 17 3.24 -13.82 22.40
N SER A 18 2.21 -14.60 22.05
CA SER A 18 2.41 -15.96 21.56
C SER A 18 3.17 -15.97 20.24
N GLU A 19 3.89 -17.06 19.95
CA GLU A 19 4.59 -17.22 18.67
C GLU A 19 3.64 -17.12 17.46
N ALA A 20 2.39 -17.60 17.61
CA ALA A 20 1.36 -17.43 16.61
C ALA A 20 1.01 -15.94 16.38
N ALA A 21 0.87 -15.15 17.45
CA ALA A 21 0.59 -13.72 17.33
C ALA A 21 1.74 -12.96 16.66
N LYS A 22 3.00 -13.28 17.01
CA LYS A 22 4.19 -12.71 16.35
C LYS A 22 4.23 -13.06 14.86
N SER A 23 3.90 -14.30 14.50
CA SER A 23 3.83 -14.71 13.09
C SER A 23 2.76 -13.92 12.32
N GLN A 24 1.58 -13.71 12.90
CA GLN A 24 0.55 -12.92 12.24
C GLN A 24 0.92 -11.45 12.12
N LEU A 25 1.59 -10.87 13.12
CA LEU A 25 2.12 -9.51 13.02
C LEU A 25 3.06 -9.35 11.82
N THR A 26 4.00 -10.30 11.64
CA THR A 26 4.91 -10.32 10.50
C THR A 26 4.15 -10.44 9.18
N ASN A 27 3.14 -11.31 9.11
CA ASN A 27 2.32 -11.46 7.90
C ASN A 27 1.57 -10.16 7.55
N ILE A 28 1.03 -9.46 8.54
CA ILE A 28 0.38 -8.15 8.35
C ILE A 28 1.38 -7.13 7.81
N GLN A 29 2.56 -7.00 8.43
CA GLN A 29 3.58 -6.05 7.99
C GLN A 29 4.02 -6.30 6.54
N ILE A 30 4.19 -7.56 6.15
CA ILE A 30 4.54 -7.93 4.76
C ILE A 30 3.37 -7.58 3.83
N THR A 31 2.14 -7.87 4.23
CA THR A 31 0.95 -7.56 3.43
C THR A 31 0.80 -6.05 3.23
N ASP A 32 1.02 -5.25 4.26
CA ASP A 32 0.98 -3.78 4.19
C ASP A 32 2.04 -3.23 3.23
N GLN A 33 3.25 -3.80 3.23
CA GLN A 33 4.30 -3.43 2.27
C GLN A 33 3.89 -3.74 0.84
N GLU A 34 3.27 -4.90 0.59
CA GLU A 34 2.78 -5.25 -0.74
C GLU A 34 1.60 -4.37 -1.18
N ILE A 35 0.69 -4.00 -0.26
CA ILE A 35 -0.37 -3.03 -0.53
C ILE A 35 0.22 -1.69 -0.95
N ALA A 36 1.19 -1.16 -0.21
CA ALA A 36 1.86 0.10 -0.53
C ALA A 36 2.54 0.03 -1.91
N ARG A 37 3.19 -1.09 -2.23
CA ARG A 37 3.80 -1.33 -3.54
C ARG A 37 2.78 -1.35 -4.67
N LEU A 38 1.64 -2.00 -4.47
CA LEU A 38 0.55 -2.03 -5.46
C LEU A 38 -0.06 -0.64 -5.67
N GLN A 39 -0.25 0.13 -4.61
CA GLN A 39 -0.72 1.52 -4.70
C GLN A 39 0.26 2.39 -5.50
N GLN A 40 1.57 2.25 -5.29
CA GLN A 40 2.57 2.95 -6.09
C GLN A 40 2.47 2.59 -7.58
N ARG A 41 2.35 1.30 -7.90
CA ARG A 41 2.18 0.83 -9.29
C ARG A 41 0.89 1.37 -9.92
N LEU A 42 -0.20 1.41 -9.15
CA LEU A 42 -1.47 1.97 -9.58
C LEU A 42 -1.33 3.46 -9.92
N ALA A 43 -0.65 4.24 -9.08
CA ALA A 43 -0.43 5.67 -9.33
C ALA A 43 0.37 5.92 -10.63
N ILE A 44 1.38 5.08 -10.90
CA ILE A 44 2.15 5.13 -12.16
C ILE A 44 1.23 4.84 -13.34
N ALA A 45 0.42 3.77 -13.27
CA ALA A 45 -0.49 3.39 -14.34
C ALA A 45 -1.57 4.46 -14.59
N GLN A 46 -2.12 5.07 -13.54
CA GLN A 46 -3.07 6.18 -13.64
C GLN A 46 -2.45 7.39 -14.35
N THR A 47 -1.20 7.72 -14.02
CA THR A 47 -0.46 8.81 -14.67
C THR A 47 -0.27 8.54 -16.16
N ALA A 48 0.17 7.33 -16.53
CA ALA A 48 0.32 6.92 -17.93
C ALA A 48 -1.02 6.99 -18.68
N ARG A 49 -2.10 6.47 -18.09
CA ARG A 49 -3.46 6.55 -18.67
C ARG A 49 -3.88 7.98 -18.96
N GLN A 50 -3.65 8.91 -18.03
CA GLN A 50 -3.97 10.33 -18.23
C GLN A 50 -3.15 10.95 -19.36
N ALA A 51 -1.86 10.62 -19.46
CA ALA A 51 -1.01 11.09 -20.55
C ALA A 51 -1.52 10.61 -21.91
N TYR A 52 -1.86 9.32 -22.02
CA TYR A 52 -2.43 8.75 -23.26
C TYR A 52 -3.79 9.35 -23.61
N ALA A 53 -4.65 9.60 -22.62
CA ALA A 53 -5.94 10.24 -22.86
C ALA A 53 -5.78 11.66 -23.42
N ARG A 54 -4.82 12.44 -22.92
CA ARG A 54 -4.50 13.78 -23.44
C ARG A 54 -3.92 13.72 -24.85
N ALA A 55 -3.02 12.78 -25.11
CA ALA A 55 -2.45 12.58 -26.44
C ALA A 55 -3.56 12.26 -27.45
N LEU A 56 -4.43 11.30 -27.12
CA LEU A 56 -5.60 10.96 -27.95
C LEU A 56 -6.47 12.18 -28.22
N GLN A 57 -6.78 12.99 -27.21
CA GLN A 57 -7.59 14.19 -27.40
C GLN A 57 -6.97 15.19 -28.40
N GLY A 58 -5.64 15.27 -28.46
CA GLY A 58 -4.93 16.10 -29.45
C GLY A 58 -4.93 15.52 -30.87
N GLU A 59 -5.17 14.21 -31.02
CA GLU A 59 -5.28 13.53 -32.32
C GLU A 59 -6.72 13.48 -32.83
N LEU A 60 -7.71 13.69 -31.96
CA LEU A 60 -9.10 13.77 -32.37
C LEU A 60 -9.32 15.03 -33.23
N PRO A 61 -10.09 14.93 -34.33
CA PRO A 61 -10.46 16.11 -35.10
C PRO A 61 -11.22 17.08 -34.20
N ALA A 62 -10.91 18.38 -34.31
CA ALA A 62 -11.76 19.39 -33.72
C ALA A 62 -13.14 19.28 -34.37
N ASP A 63 -14.18 19.10 -33.56
CA ASP A 63 -15.56 19.17 -34.06
C ASP A 63 -15.72 20.47 -34.87
N ALA A 64 -16.13 20.32 -36.13
CA ALA A 64 -16.41 21.43 -37.05
C ALA A 64 -17.71 22.16 -36.68
#